data_AF-A0A9D0TJ20-F1
#
_entry.id   AF-A0A9D0TJ20-F1
#
_cell.length_a   1.000
_cell.length_b   1.000
_cell.length_c   1.000
_cell.angle_alpha   90.00
_cell.angle_beta   90.00
_cell.angle_gamma   90.00
#
_symmetry.space_group_name_H-M   'P 1'
#
loop_
_entity.id
_entity.type
_entity.pdbx_description
1 polymer ?
#
loop_
_entity_poly.entity_id
_entity_poly.type
_entity_poly.pdbx_seq_one_letter_code
_entity_poly.pdbx_strand_id
1 'polypeptide(L)'
;MTNKQQVIEEIPVSSKEDGGSQARTVPRRNGPSRLKLIALVVAFGLIGSSFFLEDKPLEKEDPPSLAIAKDTTVTVIDKQALSRAELEQNAGKEARLLIADLEKKKEKVDDRVLFEQASQYALSGKKSDAYLLYFYLGLQGNGPAAMKLATMADPAYFSAEDSMLDSPEPYEAYKWYKKASEMGEEMASVRLEKLRNWLQSVADKGDQRAQRLLLQWR
;
A
#
# COMPACT_ATOMS: atom_id res chain seq x y z
N MET A 1 11.49 -51.22 -38.09
CA MET A 1 10.83 -52.06 -37.07
C MET A 1 11.89 -52.79 -36.26
N THR A 2 12.31 -52.27 -35.10
CA THR A 2 12.78 -53.11 -33.99
C THR A 2 12.65 -52.37 -32.67
N ASN A 3 11.92 -53.01 -31.79
CA ASN A 3 11.59 -52.69 -30.41
C ASN A 3 12.81 -52.99 -29.51
N LYS A 4 13.10 -52.14 -28.53
CA LYS A 4 13.90 -52.54 -27.36
C LYS A 4 13.28 -51.98 -26.08
N GLN A 5 12.93 -52.94 -25.23
CA GLN A 5 12.31 -52.82 -23.92
C GLN A 5 13.11 -51.99 -22.89
N GLN A 6 12.33 -51.28 -22.08
CA GLN A 6 12.34 -51.17 -20.61
C GLN A 6 13.62 -51.57 -19.85
N VAL A 7 14.08 -50.65 -19.01
CA VAL A 7 14.60 -50.96 -17.67
C VAL A 7 13.95 -49.96 -16.70
N ILE A 8 13.16 -50.50 -15.78
CA ILE A 8 12.52 -49.82 -14.66
C ILE A 8 13.45 -50.03 -13.47
N GLU A 9 14.04 -48.96 -12.93
CA GLU A 9 14.75 -49.03 -11.64
C GLU A 9 13.75 -48.75 -10.51
N GLU A 10 13.41 -49.81 -9.79
CA GLU A 10 12.68 -49.77 -8.53
C GLU A 10 13.62 -49.27 -7.43
N ILE A 11 13.29 -48.13 -6.83
CA ILE A 11 13.96 -47.63 -5.62
C ILE A 11 13.26 -48.26 -4.41
N PRO A 12 13.99 -48.93 -3.50
CA PRO A 12 13.38 -49.60 -2.35
C PRO A 12 12.88 -48.60 -1.29
N VAL A 13 11.61 -48.81 -0.92
CA VAL A 13 10.93 -48.20 0.23
C VAL A 13 11.60 -48.68 1.52
N SER A 14 12.21 -47.77 2.26
CA SER A 14 12.68 -47.99 3.64
C SER A 14 11.63 -47.46 4.61
N SER A 15 10.84 -48.38 5.15
CA SER A 15 9.94 -48.17 6.28
C SER A 15 10.60 -48.65 7.56
N LYS A 16 10.62 -47.79 8.59
CA LYS A 16 10.63 -48.05 10.05
C LYS A 16 11.07 -46.76 10.75
N GLU A 17 10.60 -46.37 11.92
CA GLU A 17 9.46 -46.71 12.78
C GLU A 17 9.58 -45.68 13.92
N ASP A 18 8.43 -45.33 14.53
CA ASP A 18 8.24 -44.92 15.92
C ASP A 18 9.18 -43.93 16.63
N GLY A 19 8.58 -42.85 17.13
CA GLY A 19 9.24 -42.08 18.19
C GLY A 19 8.50 -40.83 18.66
N GLY A 20 7.44 -41.01 19.45
CA GLY A 20 7.24 -40.14 20.61
C GLY A 20 6.50 -38.82 20.39
N SER A 21 5.17 -38.92 20.45
CA SER A 21 4.29 -37.83 20.90
C SER A 21 4.71 -37.36 22.30
N GLN A 22 5.25 -36.13 22.40
CA GLN A 22 5.32 -35.39 23.67
C GLN A 22 4.73 -33.99 23.47
N ALA A 23 3.42 -33.93 23.68
CA ALA A 23 2.69 -32.70 23.92
C ALA A 23 3.21 -32.05 25.22
N ARG A 24 4.08 -31.05 25.10
CA ARG A 24 4.35 -30.11 26.21
C ARG A 24 3.31 -29.01 26.18
N THR A 25 2.36 -29.12 27.10
CA THR A 25 1.43 -28.06 27.48
C THR A 25 2.20 -26.96 28.22
N VAL A 26 2.33 -25.79 27.59
CA VAL A 26 2.77 -24.56 28.27
C VAL A 26 1.51 -23.76 28.64
N PRO A 27 1.33 -23.37 29.91
CA PRO A 27 0.13 -22.65 30.35
C PRO A 27 0.07 -21.23 29.76
N ARG A 28 -1.10 -20.90 29.22
CA ARG A 28 -1.52 -19.53 28.85
C ARG A 28 -1.49 -18.62 30.08
N ARG A 29 -0.60 -17.62 30.07
CA ARG A 29 -0.65 -16.50 31.03
C ARG A 29 -1.62 -15.44 30.52
N ASN A 30 -2.86 -15.50 30.99
CA ASN A 30 -3.88 -14.47 30.80
C ASN A 30 -3.47 -13.20 31.58
N GLY A 31 -3.18 -12.11 30.88
CA GLY A 31 -3.07 -10.76 31.45
C GLY A 31 -4.38 -9.99 31.22
N PRO A 32 -4.87 -9.21 32.20
CA PRO A 32 -6.17 -8.55 32.09
C PRO A 32 -6.16 -7.40 31.07
N SER A 33 -7.08 -7.50 30.11
CA SER A 33 -7.50 -6.44 29.19
C SER A 33 -7.95 -5.20 29.97
N ARG A 34 -7.27 -4.06 29.77
CA ARG A 34 -7.77 -2.76 30.21
C ARG A 34 -8.42 -2.06 29.03
N LEU A 35 -9.73 -2.30 28.88
CA LEU A 35 -10.66 -1.38 28.22
C LEU A 35 -10.43 0.03 28.80
N LYS A 36 -10.15 1.02 27.95
CA LYS A 36 -10.39 2.42 28.30
C LYS A 36 -11.51 2.95 27.42
N LEU A 37 -12.60 3.26 28.11
CA LEU A 37 -13.81 3.87 27.60
C LEU A 37 -13.58 5.35 27.27
N ILE A 38 -14.38 5.81 26.33
CA ILE A 38 -14.48 7.10 25.64
C ILE A 38 -14.74 8.30 26.57
N ALA A 39 -14.26 9.49 26.19
CA ALA A 39 -15.02 10.74 26.38
C ALA A 39 -14.66 11.75 25.28
N LEU A 40 -15.67 12.05 24.45
CA LEU A 40 -15.68 13.04 23.37
C LEU A 40 -16.31 14.32 23.95
N VAL A 41 -15.62 15.46 23.86
CA VAL A 41 -16.22 16.77 24.15
C VAL A 41 -15.97 17.69 22.97
N VAL A 42 -17.06 17.95 22.24
CA VAL A 42 -17.18 19.00 21.23
C VAL A 42 -17.60 20.27 21.95
N ALA A 43 -16.89 21.38 21.70
CA ALA A 43 -17.37 22.71 22.01
C ALA A 43 -17.12 23.63 20.81
N PHE A 44 -18.21 23.94 20.11
CA PHE A 44 -18.33 25.04 19.16
C PHE A 44 -18.25 26.37 19.92
N GLY A 45 -17.52 27.34 19.37
CA GLY A 45 -17.50 28.72 19.84
C GLY A 45 -17.34 29.69 18.67
N LEU A 46 -18.47 30.13 18.13
CA LEU A 46 -18.59 31.22 17.17
C LEU A 46 -18.21 32.55 17.82
N ILE A 47 -17.31 33.32 17.20
CA ILE A 47 -17.16 34.75 17.43
C ILE A 47 -17.01 35.43 16.07
N GLY A 48 -18.12 35.99 15.56
CA GLY A 48 -18.08 37.25 14.79
C GLY A 48 -17.89 38.40 15.80
N SER A 49 -17.45 39.60 15.45
CA SER A 49 -17.57 40.36 14.22
C SER A 49 -16.76 41.67 14.35
N SER A 50 -16.53 42.33 13.20
CA SER A 50 -16.36 43.79 13.04
C SER A 50 -14.96 44.40 13.19
N PHE A 51 -14.28 44.60 12.06
CA PHE A 51 -13.33 45.71 11.86
C PHE A 51 -13.45 46.14 10.38
N PHE A 52 -14.30 47.14 10.11
CA PHE A 52 -13.99 48.56 9.90
C PHE A 52 -13.51 48.87 8.47
N LEU A 53 -14.40 49.54 7.76
CA LEU A 53 -14.37 49.95 6.35
C LEU A 53 -13.95 51.43 6.33
N GLU A 54 -12.87 51.78 5.62
CA GLU A 54 -12.44 53.17 5.43
C GLU A 54 -12.41 53.47 3.93
N ASP A 55 -13.34 54.31 3.48
CA ASP A 55 -13.46 54.76 2.09
C ASP A 55 -12.35 55.75 1.72
N LYS A 56 -11.67 55.52 0.59
CA LYS A 56 -10.95 56.56 -0.15
C LYS A 56 -11.37 56.54 -1.63
N PRO A 57 -11.66 57.70 -2.24
CA PRO A 57 -12.31 57.77 -3.54
C PRO A 57 -11.34 57.68 -4.73
N LEU A 58 -11.92 57.18 -5.81
CA LEU A 58 -11.50 56.94 -7.19
C LEU A 58 -10.49 57.92 -7.82
N GLU A 59 -9.41 57.37 -8.36
CA GLU A 59 -8.68 57.91 -9.52
C GLU A 59 -8.84 56.91 -10.68
N LYS A 60 -9.44 57.38 -11.78
CA LYS A 60 -9.69 56.60 -12.99
C LYS A 60 -8.45 56.64 -13.87
N GLU A 61 -7.75 55.51 -14.00
CA GLU A 61 -6.86 55.29 -15.13
C GLU A 61 -7.55 54.33 -16.12
N ASP A 62 -7.73 54.81 -17.35
CA ASP A 62 -8.23 54.02 -18.47
C ASP A 62 -7.21 52.90 -18.79
N PRO A 63 -7.58 51.61 -18.79
CA PRO A 63 -6.68 50.58 -19.27
C PRO A 63 -6.53 50.69 -20.80
N PRO A 64 -5.31 50.57 -21.35
CA PRO A 64 -5.14 50.46 -22.79
C PRO A 64 -5.84 49.21 -23.31
N SER A 65 -6.74 49.41 -24.28
CA SER A 65 -7.36 48.37 -25.09
C SER A 65 -6.30 47.43 -25.67
N LEU A 66 -6.16 46.25 -25.09
CA LEU A 66 -5.54 45.11 -25.73
C LEU A 66 -6.62 44.34 -26.48
N ALA A 67 -6.50 44.40 -27.80
CA ALA A 67 -7.35 43.71 -28.76
C ALA A 67 -7.57 42.26 -28.38
N ILE A 68 -8.86 41.87 -28.40
CA ILE A 68 -9.31 40.49 -28.28
C ILE A 68 -8.79 39.73 -29.51
N ALA A 69 -7.71 38.98 -29.33
CA ALA A 69 -7.38 37.87 -30.21
C ALA A 69 -8.41 36.77 -29.94
N LYS A 70 -9.44 36.70 -30.79
CA LYS A 70 -10.27 35.51 -30.94
C LYS A 70 -9.47 34.51 -31.78
N ASP A 71 -8.80 33.55 -31.15
CA ASP A 71 -8.70 32.21 -31.77
C ASP A 71 -8.20 31.13 -30.78
N THR A 72 -9.08 30.16 -30.52
CA THR A 72 -8.78 28.73 -30.30
C THR A 72 -7.63 28.35 -29.34
N THR A 73 -7.85 28.42 -28.01
CA THR A 73 -7.07 27.59 -27.05
C THR A 73 -7.86 27.13 -25.80
N VAL A 74 -9.14 27.48 -25.67
CA VAL A 74 -9.90 27.27 -24.42
C VAL A 74 -10.57 25.88 -24.30
N THR A 75 -10.70 25.11 -25.38
CA THR A 75 -11.46 23.84 -25.37
C THR A 75 -10.67 22.58 -25.01
N VAL A 76 -9.34 22.62 -24.97
CA VAL A 76 -8.50 21.43 -24.68
C VAL A 76 -8.26 21.26 -23.18
N ILE A 77 -8.08 22.37 -22.43
CA ILE A 77 -7.79 22.34 -20.99
C ILE A 77 -8.98 21.79 -20.19
N ASP A 78 -10.20 22.14 -20.58
CA ASP A 78 -11.41 21.76 -19.85
C ASP A 78 -11.70 20.25 -19.96
N LYS A 79 -11.55 19.68 -21.16
CA LYS A 79 -11.74 18.23 -21.39
C LYS A 79 -10.66 17.38 -20.72
N GLN A 80 -9.43 17.87 -20.66
CA GLN A 80 -8.32 17.17 -20.02
C GLN A 80 -8.41 17.23 -18.48
N ALA A 81 -8.91 18.33 -17.92
CA ALA A 81 -9.18 18.45 -16.49
C ALA A 81 -10.37 17.56 -16.07
N LEU A 82 -11.45 17.52 -16.86
CA LEU A 82 -12.59 16.62 -16.66
C LEU A 82 -12.17 15.15 -16.72
N SER A 83 -11.39 14.76 -17.73
CA SER A 83 -10.93 13.37 -17.86
C SER A 83 -9.99 12.96 -16.74
N ARG A 84 -9.10 13.85 -16.28
CA ARG A 84 -8.25 13.60 -15.12
C ARG A 84 -9.07 13.46 -13.83
N ALA A 85 -10.04 14.34 -13.60
CA ALA A 85 -10.92 14.25 -12.44
C ALA A 85 -11.75 12.96 -12.44
N GLU A 86 -12.24 12.52 -13.60
CA GLU A 86 -12.94 11.24 -13.75
C GLU A 86 -12.01 10.05 -13.52
N LEU A 87 -10.77 10.09 -14.01
CA LEU A 87 -9.76 9.06 -13.74
C LEU A 87 -9.43 8.98 -12.24
N GLU A 88 -9.28 10.13 -11.57
CA GLU A 88 -9.04 10.20 -10.13
C GLU A 88 -10.26 9.72 -9.32
N GLN A 89 -11.49 10.04 -9.75
CA GLN A 89 -12.70 9.53 -9.12
C GLN A 89 -12.89 8.02 -9.31
N ASN A 90 -12.46 7.48 -10.46
CA ASN A 90 -12.55 6.06 -10.75
C ASN A 90 -11.36 5.24 -10.19
N ALA A 91 -10.26 5.89 -9.80
CA ALA A 91 -9.09 5.23 -9.25
C ALA A 91 -9.43 4.46 -7.96
N GLY A 92 -9.27 3.13 -8.00
CA GLY A 92 -9.53 2.28 -6.84
C GLY A 92 -11.01 1.99 -6.60
N LYS A 93 -11.91 2.41 -7.50
CA LYS A 93 -13.36 2.26 -7.33
C LYS A 93 -13.79 0.79 -7.27
N GLU A 94 -13.21 -0.07 -8.10
CA GLU A 94 -13.59 -1.49 -8.15
C GLU A 94 -13.15 -2.20 -6.86
N ALA A 95 -11.92 -1.95 -6.41
CA ALA A 95 -11.43 -2.50 -5.15
C ALA A 95 -12.27 -2.02 -3.94
N ARG A 96 -12.62 -0.73 -3.89
CA ARG A 96 -13.48 -0.19 -2.81
C ARG A 96 -14.87 -0.82 -2.81
N LEU A 97 -15.48 -1.00 -3.98
CA LEU A 97 -16.80 -1.64 -4.10
C LEU A 97 -16.74 -3.11 -3.65
N LEU A 98 -15.70 -3.84 -4.07
CA LEU A 98 -15.48 -5.22 -3.66
C LEU A 98 -15.30 -5.32 -2.14
N ILE A 99 -14.40 -4.52 -1.56
CA ILE A 99 -14.15 -4.50 -0.10
C ILE A 99 -15.44 -4.16 0.66
N ALA A 100 -16.19 -3.15 0.23
CA ALA A 100 -17.44 -2.77 0.89
C ALA A 100 -18.49 -3.89 0.84
N ASP A 101 -18.57 -4.65 -0.25
CA ASP A 101 -19.47 -5.80 -0.36
C ASP A 101 -19.07 -6.94 0.58
N LEU A 102 -17.77 -7.27 0.64
CA LEU A 102 -17.20 -8.26 1.56
C LEU A 102 -17.51 -7.90 3.03
N GLU A 103 -17.28 -6.64 3.40
CA GLU A 103 -17.54 -6.13 4.75
C GLU A 103 -19.02 -6.15 5.11
N LYS A 104 -19.89 -5.73 4.18
CA LYS A 104 -21.35 -5.69 4.38
C LYS A 104 -21.92 -7.10 4.57
N LYS A 105 -21.50 -8.05 3.73
CA LYS A 105 -21.97 -9.44 3.81
C LYS A 105 -21.35 -10.22 4.96
N LYS A 106 -20.27 -9.70 5.56
CA LYS A 106 -19.39 -10.41 6.51
C LYS A 106 -18.92 -11.74 5.93
N GLU A 107 -18.72 -11.75 4.61
CA GLU A 107 -18.34 -12.93 3.87
C GLU A 107 -16.83 -13.12 3.95
N LYS A 108 -16.40 -14.35 4.25
CA LYS A 108 -14.97 -14.69 4.23
C LYS A 108 -14.64 -15.34 2.90
N VAL A 109 -14.22 -14.52 1.94
CA VAL A 109 -13.61 -15.01 0.70
C VAL A 109 -12.18 -15.46 0.99
N ASP A 110 -11.70 -16.47 0.28
CA ASP A 110 -10.32 -16.94 0.39
C ASP A 110 -9.35 -15.82 -0.02
N ASP A 111 -8.43 -15.46 0.88
CA ASP A 111 -7.39 -14.46 0.65
C ASP A 111 -6.58 -14.72 -0.63
N ARG A 112 -6.41 -15.99 -1.05
CA ARG A 112 -5.73 -16.34 -2.30
C ARG A 112 -6.49 -15.82 -3.52
N VAL A 113 -7.81 -15.92 -3.50
CA VAL A 113 -8.68 -15.43 -4.58
C VAL A 113 -8.61 -13.90 -4.65
N LEU A 114 -8.66 -13.23 -3.50
CA LEU A 114 -8.54 -11.78 -3.45
C LEU A 114 -7.14 -11.29 -3.84
N PHE A 115 -6.09 -12.01 -3.47
CA PHE A 115 -4.72 -11.69 -3.89
C PHE A 115 -4.53 -11.83 -5.40
N GLU A 116 -5.11 -12.87 -6.00
CA GLU A 116 -5.12 -13.05 -7.45
C GLU A 116 -5.89 -11.91 -8.12
N GLN A 117 -7.05 -11.51 -7.60
CA GLN A 117 -7.79 -10.36 -8.11
C GLN A 117 -6.99 -9.06 -8.06
N ALA A 118 -6.21 -8.83 -6.99
CA ALA A 118 -5.31 -7.69 -6.89
C ALA A 118 -4.18 -7.76 -7.95
N SER A 119 -3.67 -8.96 -8.20
CA SER A 119 -2.68 -9.21 -9.25
C SER A 119 -3.25 -8.92 -10.64
N GLN A 120 -4.48 -9.32 -10.92
CA GLN A 120 -5.17 -9.03 -12.18
C GLN A 120 -5.41 -7.52 -12.38
N TYR A 121 -5.74 -6.79 -11.31
CA TYR A 121 -5.80 -5.33 -11.37
C TYR A 121 -4.45 -4.71 -11.74
N ALA A 122 -3.35 -5.19 -11.15
CA ALA A 122 -2.01 -4.71 -11.48
C ALA A 122 -1.66 -4.98 -12.95
N LEU A 123 -1.88 -6.20 -13.43
CA LEU A 123 -1.64 -6.60 -14.83
C LEU A 123 -2.50 -5.81 -15.83
N SER A 124 -3.68 -5.36 -15.42
CA SER A 124 -4.58 -4.53 -16.23
C SER A 124 -4.28 -3.03 -16.16
N GLY A 125 -3.20 -2.62 -15.48
CA GLY A 125 -2.84 -1.22 -15.28
C GLY A 125 -3.71 -0.46 -14.27
N LYS A 126 -4.60 -1.16 -13.55
CA LYS A 126 -5.46 -0.58 -12.49
C LYS A 126 -4.70 -0.50 -11.16
N LYS A 127 -3.62 0.28 -11.13
CA LYS A 127 -2.66 0.34 -10.00
C LYS A 127 -3.33 0.68 -8.66
N SER A 128 -4.28 1.61 -8.68
CA SER A 128 -5.02 2.04 -7.49
C SER A 128 -5.91 0.93 -6.93
N ASP A 129 -6.59 0.16 -7.79
CA ASP A 129 -7.40 -0.98 -7.37
C ASP A 129 -6.51 -2.11 -6.82
N ALA A 130 -5.40 -2.40 -7.50
CA ALA A 130 -4.42 -3.37 -7.04
C ALA A 130 -3.86 -3.00 -5.66
N TYR A 131 -3.37 -1.76 -5.51
CA TYR A 131 -2.79 -1.27 -4.26
C TYR A 131 -3.80 -1.36 -3.11
N LEU A 132 -5.04 -0.90 -3.30
CA LEU A 132 -6.06 -0.95 -2.26
C LEU A 132 -6.40 -2.37 -1.84
N LEU A 133 -6.51 -3.31 -2.79
CA LEU A 133 -6.84 -4.69 -2.46
C LEU A 133 -5.66 -5.42 -1.79
N TYR A 134 -4.41 -5.17 -2.23
CA TYR A 134 -3.23 -5.63 -1.49
C TYR A 134 -3.17 -5.02 -0.09
N PHE A 135 -3.46 -3.73 0.06
CA PHE A 135 -3.47 -3.04 1.34
C PHE A 135 -4.50 -3.67 2.30
N TYR A 136 -5.72 -3.91 1.82
CA TYR A 136 -6.76 -4.59 2.59
C TYR A 136 -6.31 -5.98 3.07
N LEU A 137 -5.79 -6.81 2.18
CA LEU A 137 -5.28 -8.15 2.52
C LEU A 137 -4.08 -8.08 3.47
N GLY A 138 -3.15 -7.19 3.19
CA GLY A 138 -1.98 -6.94 4.01
C GLY A 138 -2.38 -6.52 5.42
N LEU A 139 -3.41 -5.68 5.58
CA LEU A 139 -3.97 -5.32 6.89
C LEU A 139 -4.50 -6.55 7.65
N GLN A 140 -5.14 -7.48 6.95
CA GLN A 140 -5.70 -8.72 7.51
C GLN A 140 -4.67 -9.82 7.83
N GLY A 141 -3.40 -9.60 7.52
CA GLY A 141 -2.32 -10.55 7.82
C GLY A 141 -1.93 -11.44 6.65
N ASN A 142 -2.35 -11.11 5.43
CA ASN A 142 -1.87 -11.81 4.24
C ASN A 142 -0.40 -11.45 3.98
N GLY A 143 0.50 -12.40 4.23
CA GLY A 143 1.95 -12.27 3.99
C GLY A 143 2.30 -11.87 2.55
N PRO A 144 1.78 -12.57 1.52
CA PRO A 144 2.08 -12.23 0.13
C PRO A 144 1.69 -10.79 -0.24
N ALA A 145 0.53 -10.31 0.23
CA ALA A 145 0.07 -8.95 0.00
C ALA A 145 0.99 -7.92 0.68
N ALA A 146 1.38 -8.17 1.93
CA ALA A 146 2.37 -7.33 2.62
C ALA A 146 3.71 -7.30 1.86
N MET A 147 4.17 -8.44 1.33
CA MET A 147 5.37 -8.52 0.51
C MET A 147 5.26 -7.69 -0.78
N LYS A 148 4.09 -7.68 -1.43
CA LYS A 148 3.84 -6.84 -2.62
C LYS A 148 3.87 -5.36 -2.30
N LEU A 149 3.17 -4.91 -1.25
CA LEU A 149 3.19 -3.51 -0.80
C LEU A 149 4.60 -3.04 -0.45
N ALA A 150 5.37 -3.89 0.23
CA ALA A 150 6.76 -3.58 0.56
C ALA A 150 7.61 -3.39 -0.70
N THR A 151 7.44 -4.27 -1.69
CA THR A 151 8.16 -4.21 -2.97
C THR A 151 7.81 -2.95 -3.77
N MET A 152 6.54 -2.54 -3.76
CA MET A 152 6.07 -1.31 -4.42
C MET A 152 6.68 -0.03 -3.82
N ALA A 153 7.22 -0.09 -2.60
CA ALA A 153 7.84 1.02 -1.90
C ALA A 153 9.37 0.90 -1.78
N ASP A 154 9.95 -0.27 -2.07
CA ASP A 154 11.38 -0.53 -1.88
C ASP A 154 12.22 0.18 -2.95
N PRO A 155 13.18 1.05 -2.58
CA PRO A 155 14.08 1.70 -3.54
C PRO A 155 14.79 0.78 -4.54
N ALA A 156 15.08 -0.46 -4.15
CA ALA A 156 15.77 -1.44 -5.01
C ALA A 156 14.83 -2.14 -6.00
N TYR A 157 13.51 -2.12 -5.75
CA TYR A 157 12.51 -2.85 -6.55
C TYR A 157 11.36 -1.98 -7.06
N PHE A 158 11.37 -0.68 -6.73
CA PHE A 158 10.35 0.28 -7.13
C PHE A 158 10.29 0.40 -8.65
N SER A 159 9.05 0.40 -9.16
CA SER A 159 8.72 0.71 -10.54
C SER A 159 7.47 1.59 -10.53
N ALA A 160 7.51 2.70 -11.27
CA ALA A 160 6.35 3.58 -11.43
C ALA A 160 5.25 2.90 -12.24
N GLU A 161 5.59 1.90 -13.06
CA GLU A 161 4.65 1.07 -13.82
C GLU A 161 3.82 0.18 -12.91
N ASP A 162 4.43 -0.40 -11.88
CA ASP A 162 3.79 -1.38 -10.99
C ASP A 162 3.30 -0.81 -9.65
N SER A 163 3.68 0.43 -9.31
CA SER A 163 3.34 1.10 -8.06
C SER A 163 2.32 2.23 -8.24
N MET A 164 1.49 2.46 -7.22
CA MET A 164 0.66 3.67 -7.10
C MET A 164 1.47 4.84 -6.50
N LEU A 165 2.64 4.58 -5.91
CA LEU A 165 3.48 5.60 -5.30
C LEU A 165 4.25 6.37 -6.38
N ASP A 166 4.36 7.69 -6.21
CA ASP A 166 5.10 8.56 -7.14
C ASP A 166 6.63 8.35 -7.05
N SER A 167 7.11 7.83 -5.92
CA SER A 167 8.52 7.57 -5.64
C SER A 167 8.66 6.42 -4.63
N PRO A 168 9.82 5.76 -4.55
CA PRO A 168 10.08 4.78 -3.51
C PRO A 168 9.98 5.40 -2.11
N GLU A 169 9.41 4.66 -1.16
CA GLU A 169 9.19 5.07 0.22
C GLU A 169 9.79 4.03 1.20
N PRO A 170 11.09 4.16 1.55
CA PRO A 170 11.80 3.17 2.36
C PRO A 170 11.14 2.85 3.71
N TYR A 171 10.48 3.83 4.31
CA TYR A 171 9.76 3.64 5.58
C TYR A 171 8.54 2.73 5.41
N GLU A 172 7.80 2.90 4.30
CA GLU A 172 6.68 2.04 3.96
C GLU A 172 7.15 0.61 3.61
N ALA A 173 8.25 0.49 2.86
CA ALA A 173 8.88 -0.80 2.58
C ALA A 173 9.28 -1.55 3.86
N TYR A 174 9.93 -0.87 4.81
CA TYR A 174 10.28 -1.46 6.11
C TYR A 174 9.05 -1.98 6.87
N LYS A 175 7.99 -1.17 6.99
CA LYS A 175 6.76 -1.57 7.69
C LYS A 175 6.14 -2.81 7.09
N TRP A 176 6.04 -2.86 5.77
CA TRP A 176 5.39 -3.96 5.08
C TRP A 176 6.24 -5.21 5.03
N TYR A 177 7.56 -5.12 4.83
CA TYR A 177 8.41 -6.30 4.93
C TYR A 177 8.44 -6.86 6.35
N LYS A 178 8.44 -6.01 7.40
CA LYS A 178 8.34 -6.47 8.78
C LYS A 178 7.05 -7.27 8.98
N LYS A 179 5.93 -6.75 8.50
CA LYS A 179 4.65 -7.46 8.54
C LYS A 179 4.69 -8.77 7.73
N ALA A 180 5.24 -8.76 6.52
CA ALA A 180 5.36 -9.97 5.70
C ALA A 180 6.22 -11.05 6.39
N SER A 181 7.34 -10.67 7.00
CA SER A 181 8.21 -11.55 7.79
C SER A 181 7.47 -12.13 8.99
N GLU A 182 6.72 -11.31 9.73
CA GLU A 182 5.87 -11.77 10.85
C GLU A 182 4.80 -12.80 10.42
N MET A 183 4.34 -12.71 9.17
CA MET A 183 3.37 -13.65 8.57
C MET A 183 4.02 -14.87 7.89
N GLY A 184 5.36 -15.02 7.97
CA GLY A 184 6.08 -16.19 7.46
C GLY A 184 6.55 -16.08 6.02
N GLU A 185 6.54 -14.89 5.40
CA GLU A 185 7.12 -14.71 4.07
C GLU A 185 8.65 -14.78 4.12
N GLU A 186 9.21 -15.90 3.66
CA GLU A 186 10.64 -16.21 3.75
C GLU A 186 11.52 -15.12 3.12
N MET A 187 11.10 -14.60 1.96
CA MET A 187 11.83 -13.56 1.24
C MET A 187 11.81 -12.19 1.93
N ALA A 188 10.87 -11.95 2.85
CA ALA A 188 10.73 -10.64 3.49
C ALA A 188 11.90 -10.31 4.41
N SER A 189 12.41 -11.29 5.17
CA SER A 189 13.58 -11.10 6.04
C SER A 189 14.85 -10.78 5.23
N VAL A 190 15.03 -11.46 4.10
CA VAL A 190 16.15 -11.21 3.17
C VAL A 190 16.07 -9.79 2.59
N ARG A 191 14.86 -9.35 2.22
CA ARG A 191 14.67 -7.98 1.68
C ARG A 191 14.78 -6.90 2.75
N LEU A 192 14.35 -7.16 3.98
CA LEU A 192 14.60 -6.26 5.12
C LEU A 192 16.08 -6.00 5.34
N GLU A 193 16.90 -7.06 5.29
CA GLU A 193 18.35 -6.91 5.45
C GLU A 193 18.95 -6.06 4.33
N LYS A 194 18.56 -6.33 3.08
CA LYS A 194 18.99 -5.52 1.93
C LYS A 194 18.58 -4.05 2.07
N LEU A 195 17.34 -3.80 2.48
CA LEU A 195 16.82 -2.46 2.73
C LEU A 195 17.62 -1.77 3.83
N ARG A 196 17.96 -2.47 4.92
CA ARG A 196 18.80 -1.94 6.00
C ARG A 196 20.19 -1.54 5.51
N ASN A 197 20.82 -2.39 4.71
CA ASN A 197 22.15 -2.14 4.15
C ASN A 197 22.14 -0.93 3.21
N TRP A 198 21.10 -0.82 2.38
CA TRP A 198 20.89 0.37 1.54
C TRP A 198 20.72 1.63 2.40
N LEU A 199 19.87 1.57 3.44
CA LEU A 199 19.65 2.68 4.38
C LEU A 199 20.94 3.13 5.06
N GLN A 200 21.80 2.19 5.47
CA GLN A 200 23.11 2.52 6.05
C GLN A 200 23.96 3.29 5.04
N SER A 201 24.05 2.79 3.79
CA SER A 201 24.83 3.43 2.74
C SER A 201 24.40 4.87 2.43
N VAL A 202 23.09 5.14 2.43
CA VAL A 202 22.58 6.50 2.19
C VAL A 202 22.64 7.39 3.45
N ALA A 203 22.50 6.80 4.64
CA ALA A 203 22.66 7.50 5.92
C ALA A 203 24.09 8.01 6.12
N ASP A 204 25.09 7.21 5.73
CA ASP A 204 26.51 7.56 5.78
C ASP A 204 26.85 8.75 4.84
N LYS A 205 26.03 8.95 3.81
CA LYS A 205 26.12 10.09 2.88
C LYS A 205 25.33 11.32 3.36
N GLY A 206 24.73 11.25 4.55
CA GLY A 206 24.01 12.36 5.16
C GLY A 206 22.49 12.35 4.97
N ASP A 207 21.89 11.27 4.46
CA ASP A 207 20.43 11.17 4.34
C ASP A 207 19.78 11.09 5.74
N GLN A 208 19.11 12.19 6.13
CA GLN A 208 18.45 12.30 7.43
C GLN A 208 17.22 11.39 7.58
N ARG A 209 16.51 11.10 6.47
CA ARG A 209 15.35 10.19 6.51
C ARG A 209 15.84 8.77 6.80
N ALA A 210 16.92 8.36 6.16
CA ALA A 210 17.53 7.05 6.38
C ALA A 210 18.12 6.91 7.80
N GLN A 211 18.86 7.93 8.28
CA GLN A 211 19.36 7.96 9.66
C GLN A 211 18.23 7.79 10.67
N ARG A 212 17.11 8.51 10.49
CA ARG A 212 15.94 8.41 11.38
C ARG A 212 15.33 7.02 11.35
N LEU A 213 15.19 6.41 10.18
CA LEU A 213 14.63 5.07 10.05
C LEU A 213 15.52 4.01 10.72
N LEU A 214 16.84 4.10 10.57
CA LEU A 214 17.78 3.20 11.24
C LEU A 214 17.70 3.27 12.77
N LEU A 215 17.44 4.45 13.35
CA LEU A 215 17.22 4.59 14.80
C LEU A 215 15.95 3.88 15.30
N GLN A 216 14.97 3.71 14.42
CA GLN A 216 13.69 3.04 14.70
C GLN A 216 13.70 1.55 14.34
N TRP A 217 14.82 1.04 13.82
CA TRP A 217 14.95 -0.32 13.31
C TRP A 217 14.91 -1.34 14.46
N ARG A 218 13.71 -1.88 14.75
CA ARG A 218 13.45 -2.90 15.76
C ARG A 218 12.42 -3.91 15.28
#